data_AF-A0A503DUP9-F1
#
_entry.id   AF-A0A503DUP9-F1
#
_cell.length_a   1.000
_cell.length_b   1.000
_cell.length_c   1.000
_cell.angle_alpha   90.00
_cell.angle_beta   90.00
_cell.angle_gamma   90.00
#
_symmetry.space_group_name_H-M   'P 1'
#
loop_
_entity.id
_entity.type
_entity.pdbx_description
1 polymer ?
#
loop_
_entity_poly.entity_id
_entity_poly.type
_entity_poly.pdbx_seq_one_letter_code
_entity_poly.pdbx_strand_id
1 'polypeptide(L)'
;MTSISISEPRSKLSVTALLLPEKAPENAAFLTAYLATPRVVPAIHAMWTGPEISSPVPSADLEGQAYAQPLPAENATLTPQPGDIVLSYVPPRMWGGHPNAIFDIGLFYGQGARLLFPIGWLAGSVVAQVKPEERDQFAAACGIIRRNGACDITFSLVEA
;
A
#
# COMPACT_ATOMS: atom_id res chain seq x y z
N MET A 1 -14.68 13.31 4.24
CA MET A 1 -14.20 11.92 4.52
C MET A 1 -12.69 11.91 4.42
N THR A 2 -11.95 11.24 5.31
CA THR A 2 -10.48 11.22 5.21
C THR A 2 -10.03 10.40 4.00
N SER A 3 -9.14 10.95 3.20
CA SER A 3 -8.61 10.31 1.99
C SER A 3 -7.09 10.44 1.93
N ILE A 4 -6.47 9.70 1.02
CA ILE A 4 -5.04 9.74 0.77
C ILE A 4 -4.82 10.23 -0.67
N SER A 5 -4.02 11.27 -0.83
CA SER A 5 -3.44 11.63 -2.12
C SER A 5 -2.19 10.78 -2.37
N ILE A 6 -2.12 10.18 -3.55
CA ILE A 6 -1.03 9.30 -3.98
C ILE A 6 -0.47 9.85 -5.29
N SER A 7 0.81 10.21 -5.30
CA SER A 7 1.42 10.81 -6.49
C SER A 7 2.85 10.37 -6.77
N GLU A 8 3.20 10.33 -8.06
CA GLU A 8 4.56 10.10 -8.57
C GLU A 8 4.73 10.86 -9.90
N PRO A 9 5.67 11.82 -9.98
CA PRO A 9 5.71 12.78 -11.07
C PRO A 9 6.13 12.18 -12.43
N ARG A 10 7.02 11.18 -12.47
CA ARG A 10 7.57 10.66 -13.73
C ARG A 10 6.55 9.83 -14.51
N SER A 11 5.67 9.13 -13.81
CA SER A 11 4.54 8.38 -14.36
C SER A 11 3.26 9.20 -14.48
N LYS A 12 3.24 10.41 -13.88
CA LYS A 12 2.04 11.25 -13.72
C LYS A 12 0.95 10.56 -12.89
N LEU A 13 1.35 9.66 -11.98
CA LEU A 13 0.45 9.14 -10.96
C LEU A 13 -0.02 10.32 -10.10
N SER A 14 -1.33 10.50 -9.97
CA SER A 14 -1.94 11.51 -9.13
C SER A 14 -3.40 11.11 -8.93
N VAL A 15 -3.70 10.40 -7.85
CA VAL A 15 -5.04 9.90 -7.54
C VAL A 15 -5.37 10.07 -6.06
N THR A 16 -6.65 9.95 -5.74
CA THR A 16 -7.20 10.00 -4.39
C THR A 16 -7.78 8.64 -4.02
N ALA A 17 -7.36 8.09 -2.88
CA ALA A 17 -7.94 6.88 -2.29
C ALA A 17 -8.76 7.22 -1.05
N LEU A 18 -10.01 6.76 -1.00
CA LEU A 18 -10.90 6.92 0.15
C LEU A 18 -10.52 5.89 1.22
N LEU A 19 -10.21 6.33 2.45
CA LEU A 19 -9.95 5.41 3.56
C LEU A 19 -11.23 4.66 3.97
N LEU A 20 -11.07 3.44 4.48
CA LEU A 20 -12.16 2.54 4.89
C LEU A 20 -12.09 2.20 6.40
N PRO A 21 -12.14 3.20 7.31
CA PRO A 21 -12.02 2.97 8.75
C PRO A 21 -13.15 2.09 9.31
N GLU A 22 -14.30 2.04 8.66
CA GLU A 22 -15.43 1.18 9.05
C GLU A 22 -15.21 -0.30 8.70
N LYS A 23 -14.27 -0.63 7.81
CA LYS A 23 -13.96 -2.01 7.42
C LYS A 23 -12.63 -2.52 7.98
N ALA A 24 -11.65 -1.63 8.12
CA ALA A 24 -10.32 -1.94 8.61
C ALA A 24 -9.83 -0.86 9.59
N PRO A 25 -10.46 -0.73 10.77
CA PRO A 25 -10.20 0.39 11.69
C PRO A 25 -8.77 0.46 12.20
N GLU A 26 -8.16 -0.66 12.61
CA GLU A 26 -6.79 -0.65 13.14
C GLU A 26 -5.77 -0.38 12.03
N ASN A 27 -5.98 -0.96 10.86
CA ASN A 27 -5.13 -0.74 9.70
C ASN A 27 -5.25 0.68 9.14
N ALA A 28 -6.46 1.25 9.11
CA ALA A 28 -6.70 2.65 8.74
C ALA A 28 -6.11 3.62 9.77
N ALA A 29 -6.16 3.28 11.06
CA ALA A 29 -5.54 4.06 12.13
C ALA A 29 -4.00 4.07 11.99
N PHE A 30 -3.38 2.92 11.69
CA PHE A 30 -1.95 2.86 11.34
C PHE A 30 -1.62 3.83 10.21
N LEU A 31 -2.35 3.71 9.09
CA LEU A 31 -2.04 4.50 7.89
C LEU A 31 -2.26 6.00 8.13
N THR A 32 -3.30 6.36 8.89
CA THR A 32 -3.56 7.74 9.29
C THR A 32 -2.45 8.29 10.20
N ALA A 33 -1.98 7.51 11.18
CA ALA A 33 -0.91 7.93 12.07
C ALA A 33 0.43 8.07 11.32
N TYR A 34 0.74 7.11 10.44
CA TYR A 34 1.95 7.14 9.61
C TYR A 34 1.97 8.35 8.67
N LEU A 35 0.82 8.67 8.06
CA LEU A 35 0.62 9.78 7.13
C LEU A 35 0.18 11.10 7.80
N ALA A 36 0.27 11.20 9.12
CA ALA A 36 0.07 12.46 9.85
C ALA A 36 1.03 13.56 9.39
N THR A 37 2.15 13.16 8.78
CA THR A 37 3.00 14.01 7.96
C THR A 37 3.11 13.37 6.57
N PRO A 38 3.19 14.16 5.48
CA PRO A 38 3.40 13.62 4.14
C PRO A 38 4.65 12.73 4.08
N ARG A 39 4.54 11.58 3.42
CA ARG A 39 5.61 10.58 3.30
C ARG A 39 6.02 10.40 1.86
N VAL A 40 7.32 10.26 1.64
CA VAL A 40 7.90 9.85 0.36
C VAL A 40 8.45 8.44 0.58
N VAL A 41 7.87 7.47 -0.11
CA VAL A 41 8.14 6.04 0.12
C VAL A 41 8.72 5.44 -1.15
N PRO A 42 9.89 4.78 -1.08
CA PRO A 42 10.44 4.03 -2.21
C PRO A 42 9.45 2.96 -2.66
N ALA A 43 9.26 2.84 -3.96
CA ALA A 43 8.25 1.98 -4.55
C ALA A 43 8.76 1.27 -5.81
N ILE A 44 8.28 0.05 -6.03
CA ILE A 44 8.64 -0.78 -7.19
C ILE A 44 7.47 -1.65 -7.61
N HIS A 45 7.41 -2.01 -8.89
CA HIS A 45 6.45 -3.01 -9.36
C HIS A 45 6.77 -4.38 -8.71
N ALA A 46 5.76 -4.97 -8.09
CA ALA A 46 5.92 -6.19 -7.32
C ALA A 46 6.08 -7.42 -8.22
N MET A 47 7.03 -8.30 -7.86
CA MET A 47 7.38 -9.45 -8.70
C MET A 47 6.45 -10.65 -8.53
N TRP A 48 5.87 -10.83 -7.35
CA TRP A 48 5.09 -12.04 -7.00
C TRP A 48 3.58 -11.84 -7.05
N THR A 49 3.12 -10.63 -6.75
CA THR A 49 1.70 -10.33 -6.50
C THR A 49 0.92 -9.89 -7.72
N GLY A 50 1.62 -9.64 -8.84
CA GLY A 50 1.03 -9.29 -10.13
C GLY A 50 0.91 -7.78 -10.33
N PRO A 51 -0.27 -7.22 -10.62
CA PRO A 51 -0.45 -5.79 -10.89
C PRO A 51 -0.47 -4.95 -9.59
N GLU A 52 0.66 -4.92 -8.91
CA GLU A 52 0.90 -4.14 -7.69
C GLU A 52 2.13 -3.23 -7.88
N ILE A 53 2.04 -2.00 -7.38
CA ILE A 53 3.23 -1.22 -6.99
C ILE A 53 3.36 -1.34 -5.47
N SER A 54 4.43 -2.02 -5.02
CA SER A 54 4.74 -2.22 -3.60
C SER A 54 5.55 -1.03 -3.11
N SER A 55 5.16 -0.49 -1.96
CA SER A 55 5.79 0.67 -1.30
C SER A 55 6.05 0.30 0.17
N PRO A 56 7.16 -0.39 0.46
CA PRO A 56 7.48 -0.80 1.83
C PRO A 56 7.76 0.43 2.70
N VAL A 57 7.07 0.52 3.84
CA VAL A 57 7.30 1.59 4.81
C VAL A 57 8.75 1.49 5.32
N PRO A 58 9.54 2.57 5.22
CA PRO A 58 10.93 2.55 5.69
C PRO A 58 11.02 2.18 7.17
N SER A 59 11.94 1.31 7.55
CA SER A 59 12.06 0.87 8.95
C SER A 59 12.36 2.01 9.92
N ALA A 60 13.09 3.04 9.45
CA ALA A 60 13.37 4.25 10.22
C ALA A 60 12.09 5.04 10.58
N ASP A 61 11.03 4.92 9.78
CA ASP A 61 9.75 5.57 10.08
C ASP A 61 8.92 4.80 11.11
N LEU A 62 9.27 3.54 11.41
CA LEU A 62 8.55 2.68 12.34
C LEU A 62 9.20 2.62 13.74
N GLU A 63 10.49 2.91 13.83
CA GLU A 63 11.26 2.76 15.07
C GLU A 63 10.71 3.67 16.20
N GLY A 64 10.37 3.05 17.33
CA GLY A 64 9.83 3.75 18.51
C GLY A 64 8.40 4.28 18.34
N GLN A 65 7.73 4.03 17.21
CA GLN A 65 6.40 4.53 16.95
C GLN A 65 5.33 3.65 17.61
N ALA A 66 4.40 4.29 18.33
CA ALA A 66 3.31 3.59 19.01
C ALA A 66 2.38 2.85 18.03
N TYR A 67 2.23 3.36 16.80
CA TYR A 67 1.40 2.75 15.76
C TYR A 67 2.06 1.55 15.07
N ALA A 68 3.37 1.36 15.18
CA ALA A 68 4.11 0.28 14.50
C ALA A 68 3.97 -1.08 15.21
N GLN A 69 2.74 -1.51 15.45
CA GLN A 69 2.38 -2.78 16.07
C GLN A 69 1.97 -3.81 15.00
N PRO A 70 1.98 -5.12 15.33
CA PRO A 70 1.42 -6.14 14.46
C PRO A 70 -0.03 -5.80 14.07
N LEU A 71 -0.31 -5.84 12.77
CA LEU A 71 -1.63 -5.49 12.25
C LEU A 71 -2.57 -6.71 12.26
N PRO A 72 -3.81 -6.57 12.75
CA PRO A 72 -4.79 -7.64 12.67
C PRO A 72 -5.30 -7.79 11.23
N ALA A 73 -5.82 -8.98 10.92
CA ALA A 73 -6.50 -9.23 9.66
C ALA A 73 -7.89 -8.56 9.66
N GLU A 74 -8.00 -7.42 8.98
CA GLU A 74 -9.26 -6.69 8.79
C GLU A 74 -9.53 -6.44 7.31
N ASN A 75 -10.78 -6.49 6.85
CA ASN A 75 -11.14 -6.34 5.43
C ASN A 75 -10.18 -7.12 4.50
N ALA A 76 -9.85 -8.34 4.93
CA ALA A 76 -8.72 -9.10 4.42
C ALA A 76 -8.99 -9.62 3.00
N THR A 77 -7.96 -9.66 2.19
CA THR A 77 -8.02 -10.22 0.84
C THR A 77 -6.75 -11.02 0.53
N LEU A 78 -6.91 -12.04 -0.32
CA LEU A 78 -5.80 -12.70 -1.01
C LEU A 78 -5.79 -12.36 -2.51
N THR A 79 -6.83 -11.67 -2.97
CA THR A 79 -7.09 -11.34 -4.37
C THR A 79 -7.54 -9.89 -4.50
N PRO A 80 -6.63 -8.92 -4.25
CA PRO A 80 -6.94 -7.50 -4.38
C PRO A 80 -7.54 -7.15 -5.75
N GLN A 81 -8.42 -6.16 -5.76
CA GLN A 81 -9.11 -5.67 -6.95
C GLN A 81 -8.46 -4.37 -7.46
N PRO A 82 -8.69 -4.00 -8.75
CA PRO A 82 -8.22 -2.71 -9.27
C PRO A 82 -8.76 -1.53 -8.45
N GLY A 83 -7.84 -0.71 -7.97
CA GLY A 83 -8.10 0.44 -7.10
C GLY A 83 -7.94 0.15 -5.62
N ASP A 84 -7.72 -1.09 -5.20
CA ASP A 84 -7.46 -1.39 -3.79
C ASP A 84 -6.09 -0.86 -3.35
N ILE A 85 -6.08 -0.20 -2.20
CA ILE A 85 -4.87 0.08 -1.43
C ILE A 85 -4.85 -0.92 -0.28
N VAL A 86 -3.83 -1.75 -0.25
CA VAL A 86 -3.73 -2.87 0.69
C VAL A 86 -2.54 -2.65 1.61
N LEU A 87 -2.77 -2.79 2.91
CA LEU A 87 -1.72 -2.81 3.90
C LEU A 87 -1.35 -4.26 4.22
N SER A 88 -0.09 -4.61 4.00
CA SER A 88 0.44 -5.94 4.30
C SER A 88 1.41 -5.87 5.48
N TYR A 89 1.30 -6.80 6.42
CA TYR A 89 2.22 -6.96 7.55
C TYR A 89 2.91 -8.31 7.47
N VAL A 90 4.25 -8.29 7.46
CA VAL A 90 5.09 -9.48 7.55
C VAL A 90 5.81 -9.46 8.91
N PRO A 91 5.56 -10.44 9.79
CA PRO A 91 6.27 -10.56 11.06
C PRO A 91 7.79 -10.60 10.91
N PRO A 92 8.53 -10.18 11.97
CA PRO A 92 9.96 -10.39 12.06
C PRO A 92 10.35 -11.83 11.74
N ARG A 93 11.46 -11.98 11.01
CA ARG A 93 12.11 -13.24 10.63
C ARG A 93 11.33 -14.11 9.65
N MET A 94 10.12 -13.73 9.26
CA MET A 94 9.32 -14.50 8.29
C MET A 94 9.88 -14.37 6.87
N TRP A 95 10.36 -13.18 6.49
CA TRP A 95 10.95 -12.94 5.17
C TRP A 95 12.45 -13.21 5.15
N GLY A 96 12.84 -14.46 4.83
CA GLY A 96 14.26 -14.83 4.71
C GLY A 96 15.09 -14.61 5.99
N GLY A 97 14.44 -14.59 7.16
CA GLY A 97 15.10 -14.33 8.44
C GLY A 97 15.36 -12.85 8.76
N HIS A 98 14.85 -11.90 7.98
CA HIS A 98 15.02 -10.46 8.22
C HIS A 98 14.54 -10.07 9.64
N PRO A 99 15.35 -9.39 10.47
CA PRO A 99 15.06 -9.23 11.89
C PRO A 99 13.89 -8.30 12.19
N ASN A 100 13.54 -7.41 11.27
CA ASN A 100 12.46 -6.44 11.46
C ASN A 100 11.19 -6.88 10.73
N ALA A 101 10.05 -6.46 11.27
CA ALA A 101 8.77 -6.55 10.59
C ALA A 101 8.78 -5.70 9.31
N ILE A 102 7.94 -6.07 8.34
CA ILE A 102 7.74 -5.31 7.11
C ILE A 102 6.29 -4.87 7.07
N PHE A 103 6.07 -3.59 6.82
CA PHE A 103 4.77 -3.01 6.51
C PHE A 103 4.85 -2.53 5.07
N ASP A 104 3.90 -2.94 4.23
CA ASP A 104 3.91 -2.57 2.80
C ASP A 104 2.57 -1.96 2.41
N ILE A 105 2.65 -0.81 1.72
CA ILE A 105 1.50 -0.14 1.12
C ILE A 105 1.43 -0.57 -0.35
N GLY A 106 0.56 -1.55 -0.62
CA GLY A 106 0.35 -2.12 -1.94
C GLY A 106 -0.69 -1.33 -2.74
N LEU A 107 -0.29 -0.89 -3.94
CA LEU A 107 -1.13 -0.18 -4.90
C LEU A 107 -1.60 -1.14 -6.01
N PHE A 108 -2.80 -1.69 -5.88
CA PHE A 108 -3.32 -2.71 -6.80
C PHE A 108 -4.08 -2.09 -7.97
N TYR A 109 -3.47 -2.08 -9.15
CA TYR A 109 -3.93 -1.27 -10.28
C TYR A 109 -4.58 -2.07 -11.41
N GLY A 110 -4.60 -3.41 -11.31
CA GLY A 110 -5.08 -4.29 -12.36
C GLY A 110 -5.67 -5.60 -11.86
N GLN A 111 -6.29 -6.35 -12.76
CA GLN A 111 -6.92 -7.63 -12.46
C GLN A 111 -5.90 -8.77 -12.31
N GLY A 112 -6.27 -9.79 -11.53
CA GLY A 112 -5.47 -11.01 -11.39
C GLY A 112 -4.40 -10.98 -10.31
N ALA A 113 -4.39 -9.96 -9.45
CA ALA A 113 -3.50 -9.91 -8.30
C ALA A 113 -3.70 -11.09 -7.34
N ARG A 114 -2.58 -11.55 -6.74
CA ARG A 114 -2.56 -12.65 -5.76
C ARG A 114 -1.55 -12.32 -4.68
N LEU A 115 -1.96 -12.24 -3.42
CA LEU A 115 -1.02 -12.10 -2.31
C LEU A 115 -0.35 -13.44 -1.96
N LEU A 116 0.34 -13.99 -2.96
CA LEU A 116 1.09 -15.24 -2.89
C LEU A 116 2.57 -14.90 -2.99
N PHE A 117 3.23 -14.92 -1.84
CA PHE A 117 4.62 -14.56 -1.68
C PHE A 117 5.50 -15.83 -1.64
N PRO A 118 6.84 -15.71 -1.71
CA PRO A 118 7.77 -16.80 -1.41
C PRO A 118 7.52 -17.50 -0.07
N ILE A 119 6.93 -16.79 0.90
CA ILE A 119 6.57 -17.31 2.23
C ILE A 119 5.17 -17.98 2.26
N GLY A 120 4.50 -18.10 1.11
CA GLY A 120 3.14 -18.62 0.98
C GLY A 120 2.09 -17.51 0.87
N TRP A 121 0.83 -17.87 1.15
CA TRP A 121 -0.27 -16.92 1.18
C TRP A 121 -0.13 -15.96 2.35
N LEU A 122 -0.21 -14.67 2.08
CA LEU A 122 -0.20 -13.61 3.09
C LEU A 122 -1.41 -12.72 2.86
N ALA A 123 -2.39 -12.77 3.77
CA ALA A 123 -3.54 -11.88 3.65
C ALA A 123 -3.13 -10.44 3.97
N GLY A 124 -3.56 -9.50 3.12
CA GLY A 124 -3.43 -8.07 3.35
C GLY A 124 -4.80 -7.44 3.59
N SER A 125 -4.81 -6.28 4.24
CA SER A 125 -6.02 -5.54 4.58
C SER A 125 -6.31 -4.46 3.55
N VAL A 126 -7.49 -4.48 2.90
CA VAL A 126 -7.89 -3.38 2.02
C VAL A 126 -8.27 -2.18 2.89
N VAL A 127 -7.38 -1.17 2.94
CA VAL A 127 -7.49 -0.02 3.85
C VAL A 127 -8.02 1.24 3.19
N ALA A 128 -7.86 1.35 1.87
CA ALA A 128 -8.40 2.43 1.09
C ALA A 128 -8.75 1.96 -0.33
N GLN A 129 -9.56 2.74 -1.04
CA GLN A 129 -9.86 2.48 -2.45
C GLN A 129 -9.75 3.76 -3.28
N VAL A 130 -8.99 3.68 -4.37
CA VAL A 130 -8.93 4.73 -5.40
C VAL A 130 -10.33 4.98 -5.94
N LYS A 131 -10.69 6.27 -6.06
CA LYS A 131 -11.98 6.71 -6.59
C LYS A 131 -12.26 6.05 -7.94
N PRO A 132 -13.48 5.52 -8.19
CA PRO A 132 -13.80 4.81 -9.43
C PRO A 132 -13.39 5.56 -10.70
N GLU A 133 -13.62 6.87 -10.74
CA GLU A 133 -13.31 7.76 -11.87
C GLU A 133 -11.81 7.98 -12.12
N GLU A 134 -10.94 7.68 -11.15
CA GLU A 134 -9.48 7.82 -11.27
C GLU A 134 -8.77 6.49 -11.56
N ARG A 135 -9.49 5.36 -11.57
CA ARG A 135 -8.88 4.02 -11.69
C ARG A 135 -8.20 3.76 -13.03
N ASP A 136 -8.72 4.33 -14.12
CA ASP A 136 -8.10 4.19 -15.44
C ASP A 136 -6.75 4.92 -15.50
N GLN A 137 -6.69 6.14 -14.96
CA GLN A 137 -5.44 6.89 -14.83
C GLN A 137 -4.47 6.18 -13.89
N PHE A 138 -4.96 5.67 -12.75
CA PHE A 138 -4.16 4.90 -11.79
C PHE A 138 -3.49 3.70 -12.48
N ALA A 139 -4.26 2.91 -13.22
CA ALA A 139 -3.75 1.76 -13.95
C ALA A 139 -2.71 2.15 -15.02
N ALA A 140 -2.97 3.22 -15.77
CA ALA A 140 -2.04 3.73 -16.78
C ALA A 140 -0.71 4.19 -16.17
N ALA A 141 -0.76 4.94 -15.06
CA ALA A 141 0.42 5.47 -14.38
C ALA A 141 1.25 4.34 -13.74
N CYS A 142 0.62 3.39 -13.05
CA CYS A 142 1.32 2.21 -12.52
C CYS A 142 1.93 1.36 -13.65
N GLY A 143 1.27 1.27 -14.81
CA GLY A 143 1.84 0.65 -16.00
C GLY A 143 3.07 1.38 -16.57
N ILE A 144 3.21 2.68 -16.33
CA ILE A 144 4.44 3.44 -16.61
C ILE A 144 5.51 3.15 -15.56
N ILE A 145 5.17 3.16 -14.26
CA ILE A 145 6.11 2.82 -13.17
C ILE A 145 6.73 1.45 -13.41
N ARG A 146 5.92 0.44 -13.75
CA ARG A 146 6.39 -0.91 -14.10
C ARG A 146 7.50 -0.92 -15.18
N ARG A 147 7.42 -0.02 -16.16
CA ARG A 147 8.41 0.09 -17.25
C ARG A 147 9.61 0.95 -16.86
N ASN A 148 9.41 1.96 -16.03
CA ASN A 148 10.45 2.88 -15.57
C ASN A 148 11.34 2.27 -14.48
N GLY A 149 10.84 1.28 -13.73
CA GLY A 149 11.52 0.69 -12.59
C GLY A 149 11.20 1.39 -11.28
N ALA A 150 12.12 1.29 -10.31
CA ALA A 150 11.94 1.89 -8.98
C ALA A 150 11.71 3.41 -9.05
N CYS A 151 10.89 3.90 -8.13
CA CYS A 151 10.50 5.30 -8.01
C CYS A 151 10.19 5.65 -6.55
N ASP A 152 9.83 6.91 -6.29
CA ASP A 152 9.40 7.37 -4.97
C ASP A 152 7.96 7.87 -5.07
N ILE A 153 7.06 7.30 -4.28
CA ILE A 153 5.65 7.70 -4.23
C ILE A 153 5.43 8.62 -3.03
N THR A 154 4.77 9.75 -3.28
CA THR A 154 4.32 10.65 -2.22
C THR A 154 2.92 10.29 -1.77
N PHE A 155 2.76 10.08 -0.47
CA PHE A 155 1.50 9.82 0.22
C PHE A 155 1.21 10.96 1.19
N SER A 156 -0.01 11.51 1.15
CA SER A 156 -0.45 12.53 2.11
C SER A 156 -1.94 12.40 2.42
N LEU A 157 -2.32 12.61 3.68
CA LEU A 157 -3.73 12.74 4.03
C LEU A 157 -4.33 14.00 3.40
N VAL A 158 -5.56 13.89 2.92
CA VAL A 158 -6.36 15.00 2.41
C VAL A 158 -7.79 14.87 2.93
N GLU A 159 -8.44 16.00 3.19
CA GLU A 159 -9.89 16.02 3.41
C GLU A 159 -10.60 15.93 2.06
N ALA A 160 -11.48 14.93 1.91
CA ALA A 160 -12.38 14.80 0.76
C ALA A 160 -13.77 15.35 1.06
#